data_AF-S6V473-F1
#
_entry.id   AF-S6V473-F1
#
_cell.length_a   1.000
_cell.length_b   1.000
_cell.length_c   1.000
_cell.angle_alpha   90.00
_cell.angle_beta   90.00
_cell.angle_gamma   90.00
#
_symmetry.space_group_name_H-M   'P 1'
#
loop_
_entity.id
_entity.type
_entity.pdbx_description
1 polymer ?
#
loop_
_entity_poly.entity_id
_entity_poly.type
_entity_poly.pdbx_seq_one_letter_code
_entity_poly.pdbx_strand_id
1 'polypeptide(L)'
;MKRVYVLLFIAIVAAALIGVAVAEHSGYVLIAYQNFRYESSLWATLALLVAVLLVIAILRLLITLLTTSGRVVNPWSRRNRRRRVQIAIEQGQMDLAEGRWASAQRHLQRAAEADAHPLLYYIGAARAANEQGRYEECDALLERALERQPQAELDGALGTLQAMNERHPHNPQVLRQLQRLYQQRGDWSDLIRLLPELRKDKVLPPKELAELERRAWGENLTLA
;
A
#
# COMPACT_ATOMS: atom_id res chain seq x y z
N MET A 1 -2.67 12.73 28.43
CA MET A 1 -2.33 13.14 29.82
C MET A 1 -3.54 13.15 30.75
N LYS A 2 -4.56 14.02 30.61
CA LYS A 2 -5.70 14.11 31.56
C LYS A 2 -6.50 12.81 31.78
N ARG A 3 -6.72 12.01 30.72
CA ARG A 3 -7.47 10.74 30.81
C ARG A 3 -6.72 9.63 31.55
N VAL A 4 -5.39 9.69 31.58
CA VAL A 4 -4.54 8.70 32.26
C VAL A 4 -4.63 8.88 33.77
N TYR A 5 -4.65 10.12 34.27
CA TYR A 5 -4.81 10.40 35.70
C TYR A 5 -6.19 10.01 36.24
N VAL A 6 -7.25 10.21 35.44
CA VAL A 6 -8.61 9.78 35.82
C VAL A 6 -8.72 8.25 35.90
N LEU A 7 -8.14 7.54 34.93
CA LEU A 7 -8.08 6.07 34.96
C LEU A 7 -7.25 5.54 36.14
N LEU A 8 -6.13 6.20 36.47
CA LEU A 8 -5.31 5.84 37.63
C LEU A 8 -6.07 6.03 38.95
N PHE A 9 -6.80 7.14 39.09
CA PHE A 9 -7.59 7.44 40.29
C PHE A 9 -8.72 6.41 40.49
N ILE A 10 -9.44 6.06 39.42
CA ILE A 10 -10.49 5.03 39.46
C ILE A 10 -9.90 3.66 39.81
N ALA A 11 -8.72 3.32 39.28
CA ALA A 11 -8.05 2.05 39.60
C ALA A 11 -7.63 1.96 41.07
N ILE A 12 -7.13 3.05 41.66
CA ILE A 12 -6.74 3.11 43.07
C ILE A 12 -7.97 2.97 43.98
N VAL A 13 -9.07 3.65 43.66
CA VAL A 13 -10.32 3.55 44.43
C VAL A 13 -10.93 2.15 44.35
N ALA A 14 -10.91 1.53 43.16
CA ALA A 14 -11.36 0.15 42.98
C ALA A 14 -10.49 -0.85 43.74
N ALA A 15 -9.16 -0.69 43.71
CA ALA A 15 -8.24 -1.54 44.47
C ALA A 15 -8.44 -1.42 46.00
N ALA A 16 -8.69 -0.21 46.50
CA ALA A 16 -8.98 0.03 47.92
C ALA A 16 -10.32 -0.61 48.36
N LEU A 17 -11.37 -0.48 47.56
CA LEU A 17 -12.68 -1.10 47.83
C LEU A 17 -12.60 -2.63 47.82
N ILE A 18 -11.88 -3.21 46.86
CA ILE A 18 -11.65 -4.66 46.80
C ILE A 18 -10.86 -5.11 48.03
N GLY A 19 -9.83 -4.36 48.45
CA GLY A 19 -9.03 -4.66 49.64
C GLY A 19 -9.82 -4.68 50.96
N VAL A 20 -10.86 -3.85 51.09
CA VAL A 20 -11.74 -3.85 52.26
C VAL A 20 -12.70 -5.04 52.24
N ALA A 21 -13.29 -5.35 51.08
CA ALA A 21 -14.17 -6.52 50.92
C ALA A 21 -13.45 -7.87 51.11
N VAL A 22 -12.12 -7.88 50.90
CA VAL A 22 -11.23 -9.03 51.15
C VAL A 22 -11.14 -9.41 52.63
N ALA A 23 -11.21 -8.42 53.52
CA ALA A 23 -10.92 -8.61 54.95
C ALA A 23 -12.06 -9.27 55.74
N GLU A 24 -13.30 -9.21 55.25
CA GLU A 24 -14.49 -9.64 56.00
C GLU A 24 -14.80 -11.14 55.89
N HIS A 25 -14.39 -11.82 54.80
CA HIS A 25 -14.65 -13.24 54.57
C HIS A 25 -13.40 -13.97 54.07
N SER A 26 -12.72 -14.71 54.96
CA SER A 26 -11.57 -15.55 54.64
C SER A 26 -12.01 -16.89 54.05
N GLY A 27 -12.52 -16.89 52.81
CA GLY A 27 -12.67 -18.14 52.06
C GLY A 27 -11.31 -18.82 51.84
N TYR A 28 -11.27 -20.15 51.81
CA TYR A 28 -10.06 -20.92 51.49
C TYR A 28 -10.25 -21.71 50.19
N VAL A 29 -9.16 -21.91 49.47
CA VAL A 29 -9.07 -22.71 48.25
C VAL A 29 -8.21 -23.92 48.58
N LEU A 30 -8.80 -25.10 48.47
CA LEU A 30 -8.13 -26.37 48.63
C LEU A 30 -8.05 -27.06 47.28
N ILE A 31 -6.84 -27.22 46.76
CA ILE A 31 -6.57 -27.99 45.54
C ILE A 31 -5.99 -29.32 46.00
N ALA A 32 -6.78 -30.39 45.87
CA ALA A 32 -6.36 -31.76 46.18
C ALA A 32 -6.25 -32.58 44.90
N TYR A 33 -5.05 -33.10 44.62
CA TYR A 33 -4.81 -34.03 43.52
C TYR A 33 -3.89 -35.17 43.98
N GLN A 34 -4.45 -36.39 44.06
CA GLN A 34 -3.79 -37.60 44.57
C GLN A 34 -3.13 -37.39 45.95
N ASN A 35 -1.81 -37.16 46.00
CA ASN A 35 -1.03 -36.90 47.22
C ASN A 35 -0.70 -35.42 47.45
N PHE A 36 -1.08 -34.52 46.53
CA PHE A 36 -0.82 -33.10 46.63
C PHE A 36 -2.04 -32.37 47.18
N ARG A 37 -1.89 -31.77 48.37
CA ARG A 37 -2.89 -30.91 48.98
C ARG A 37 -2.30 -29.51 49.13
N TYR A 38 -2.84 -28.56 48.40
CA TYR A 38 -2.45 -27.17 48.50
C TYR A 38 -3.60 -26.38 49.11
N GLU A 39 -3.37 -25.85 50.31
CA GLU A 39 -4.31 -25.01 51.04
C GLU A 39 -3.81 -23.57 50.97
N SER A 40 -4.61 -22.72 50.33
CA SER A 40 -4.33 -21.29 50.17
C SER A 40 -5.57 -20.50 50.55
N SER A 41 -5.38 -19.26 51.02
CA SER A 41 -6.51 -18.33 51.09
C SER A 41 -7.02 -18.04 49.67
N LEU A 42 -8.34 -17.89 49.54
CA LEU A 42 -9.00 -17.60 48.26
C LEU A 42 -8.45 -16.29 47.66
N TRP A 43 -8.18 -15.32 48.54
CA TRP A 43 -7.56 -14.05 48.19
C TRP A 43 -6.10 -14.16 47.75
N ALA A 44 -5.29 -15.03 48.37
CA ALA A 44 -3.93 -15.25 47.89
C ALA A 44 -3.91 -15.89 46.50
N THR A 45 -4.80 -16.85 46.22
CA THR A 45 -4.90 -17.44 44.87
C THR A 45 -5.38 -16.43 43.82
N LEU A 46 -6.34 -15.58 44.17
CA LEU A 46 -6.85 -14.56 43.26
C LEU A 46 -5.81 -13.48 42.98
N ALA A 47 -5.09 -13.03 44.02
CA ALA A 47 -3.99 -12.07 43.88
C ALA A 47 -2.87 -12.62 43.00
N LEU A 48 -2.50 -13.90 43.17
CA LEU A 48 -1.52 -14.57 42.33
C LEU A 48 -1.98 -14.65 40.86
N LEU A 49 -3.24 -15.02 40.62
CA LEU A 49 -3.80 -15.10 39.26
C LEU A 49 -3.80 -13.73 38.58
N VAL A 50 -4.21 -12.67 39.29
CA VAL A 50 -4.17 -11.29 38.78
C VAL A 50 -2.73 -10.86 38.50
N ALA A 51 -1.78 -11.16 39.40
CA ALA A 51 -0.38 -10.84 39.20
C ALA A 51 0.19 -11.51 37.93
N VAL A 52 -0.13 -12.78 37.71
CA VAL A 52 0.27 -13.51 36.49
C VAL A 52 -0.33 -12.87 35.23
N LEU A 53 -1.63 -12.56 35.24
CA LEU A 53 -2.28 -11.87 34.10
C LEU A 53 -1.66 -10.50 33.83
N LEU A 54 -1.31 -9.76 34.88
CA LEU A 54 -0.69 -8.44 34.79
C LEU A 54 0.72 -8.55 34.20
N VAL A 55 1.52 -9.53 34.62
CA VAL A 55 2.84 -9.82 34.03
C VAL A 55 2.70 -10.17 32.54
N ILE A 56 1.74 -11.02 32.16
CA ILE A 56 1.49 -11.37 30.75
C ILE A 56 1.08 -10.12 29.95
N ALA A 57 0.24 -9.25 30.51
CA ALA A 57 -0.19 -8.01 29.88
C ALA A 57 0.97 -7.03 29.69
N ILE A 58 1.82 -6.84 30.71
CA ILE A 58 3.04 -6.02 30.62
C ILE A 58 3.98 -6.60 29.56
N LEU A 59 4.21 -7.92 29.55
CA LEU A 59 5.10 -8.55 28.59
C LEU A 59 4.57 -8.39 27.16
N ARG A 60 3.27 -8.57 26.93
CA ARG A 60 2.62 -8.29 25.64
C ARG A 60 2.73 -6.83 25.23
N LEU A 61 2.54 -5.89 26.17
CA LEU A 61 2.69 -4.47 25.92
C LEU A 61 4.13 -4.12 25.55
N LEU A 62 5.11 -4.66 26.26
CA LEU A 62 6.54 -4.45 26.03
C LEU A 62 6.96 -5.02 24.67
N ILE A 63 6.56 -6.25 24.35
CA ILE A 63 6.77 -6.86 23.02
C ILE A 63 6.12 -5.99 21.94
N THR A 64 4.89 -5.52 22.17
CA THR A 64 4.20 -4.65 21.21
C THR A 64 4.92 -3.32 21.06
N LEU A 65 5.39 -2.67 22.12
CA LEU A 65 6.14 -1.41 22.04
C LEU A 65 7.48 -1.60 21.30
N LEU A 66 8.26 -2.63 21.66
CA LEU A 66 9.54 -2.93 21.02
C LEU A 66 9.36 -3.29 19.54
N THR A 67 8.31 -4.04 19.18
CA THR A 67 8.01 -4.39 17.78
C THR A 67 7.27 -3.27 17.03
N THR A 68 6.65 -2.32 17.72
CA THR A 68 5.91 -1.21 17.11
C THR A 68 6.83 -0.15 16.52
N SER A 69 8.06 0.01 17.02
CA SER A 69 9.10 0.79 16.33
C SER A 69 9.42 0.23 14.93
N GLY A 70 9.13 -1.06 14.66
CA GLY A 70 9.19 -1.66 13.32
C GLY A 70 7.89 -1.54 12.50
N ARG A 71 6.72 -1.32 13.11
CA ARG A 71 5.42 -1.28 12.39
C ARG A 71 5.12 0.02 11.65
N VAL A 72 5.92 1.07 11.84
CA VAL A 72 5.90 2.25 10.94
C VAL A 72 6.58 1.92 9.60
N VAL A 73 7.29 0.79 9.52
CA VAL A 73 7.90 0.26 8.31
C VAL A 73 6.97 -0.80 7.75
N ASN A 74 5.87 -0.38 7.12
CA ASN A 74 5.44 -1.09 5.93
C ASN A 74 6.23 -0.47 4.77
N PRO A 75 7.42 -0.99 4.41
CA PRO A 75 8.24 -0.40 3.35
C PRO A 75 7.54 -0.44 2.00
N TRP A 76 6.48 -1.27 1.90
CA TRP A 76 5.63 -1.51 0.75
C TRP A 76 4.30 -0.77 0.80
N SER A 77 4.05 0.07 1.81
CA SER A 77 2.88 0.94 1.81
C SER A 77 2.94 1.84 0.58
N ARG A 78 1.95 1.73 -0.32
CA ARG A 78 1.86 2.54 -1.55
C ARG A 78 1.99 4.04 -1.25
N ARG A 79 1.55 4.51 -0.07
CA ARG A 79 1.72 5.90 0.38
C ARG A 79 3.19 6.28 0.63
N ASN A 80 3.94 5.40 1.29
CA ASN A 80 5.37 5.64 1.57
C ASN A 80 6.20 5.58 0.28
N ARG A 81 5.85 4.71 -0.68
CA ARG A 81 6.49 4.68 -2.00
C ARG A 81 6.31 6.01 -2.73
N ARG A 82 5.08 6.54 -2.81
CA ARG A 82 4.83 7.86 -3.42
C ARG A 82 5.63 8.96 -2.76
N ARG A 83 5.68 9.01 -1.42
CA ARG A 83 6.45 10.01 -0.69
C ARG A 83 7.95 9.95 -1.00
N ARG A 84 8.53 8.75 -1.10
CA ARG A 84 9.95 8.58 -1.47
C ARG A 84 10.26 9.07 -2.88
N VAL A 85 9.36 8.79 -3.84
CA VAL A 85 9.50 9.26 -5.23
C VAL A 85 9.43 10.79 -5.28
N GLN A 86 8.48 11.40 -4.57
CA GLN A 86 8.36 12.87 -4.49
C GLN A 86 9.61 13.52 -3.91
N ILE A 87 10.16 12.98 -2.82
CA ILE A 87 11.42 13.46 -2.25
C ILE A 87 12.58 13.36 -3.25
N ALA A 88 12.66 12.25 -4.00
CA ALA A 88 13.69 12.10 -5.04
C ALA A 88 13.50 13.11 -6.19
N ILE A 89 12.26 13.43 -6.57
CA ILE A 89 11.97 14.46 -7.57
C ILE A 89 12.46 15.83 -7.08
N GLU A 90 12.03 16.24 -5.88
CA GLU A 90 12.39 17.53 -5.28
C GLU A 90 13.91 17.68 -5.16
N GLN A 91 14.58 16.67 -4.58
CA GLN A 91 16.04 16.66 -4.42
C GLN A 91 16.75 16.66 -5.77
N GLY A 92 16.29 15.85 -6.74
CA GLY A 92 16.88 15.79 -8.07
C GLY A 92 16.78 17.10 -8.84
N GLN A 93 15.66 17.82 -8.70
CA GLN A 93 15.48 19.15 -9.29
C GLN A 93 16.36 20.21 -8.62
N MET A 94 16.47 20.18 -7.28
CA MET A 94 17.38 21.07 -6.55
C MET A 94 18.84 20.81 -6.93
N ASP A 95 19.27 19.54 -6.95
CA ASP A 95 20.61 19.15 -7.36
C ASP A 95 20.92 19.60 -8.80
N LEU A 96 19.94 19.53 -9.71
CA LEU A 96 20.09 20.00 -11.08
C LEU A 96 20.24 21.53 -11.16
N ALA A 97 19.51 22.28 -10.34
CA ALA A 97 19.62 23.73 -10.25
C ALA A 97 20.95 24.18 -9.62
N GLU A 98 21.47 23.41 -8.66
CA GLU A 98 22.74 23.66 -7.98
C GLU A 98 23.98 23.17 -8.78
N GLY A 99 23.77 22.52 -9.94
CA GLY A 99 24.86 21.97 -10.75
C GLY A 99 25.49 20.70 -10.18
N ARG A 100 24.83 20.03 -9.23
CA ARG A 100 25.25 18.75 -8.64
C ARG A 100 24.85 17.58 -9.54
N TRP A 101 25.44 17.54 -10.74
CA TRP A 101 25.03 16.66 -11.84
C TRP A 101 24.94 15.18 -11.46
N ALA A 102 25.93 14.65 -10.73
CA ALA A 102 25.97 13.23 -10.36
C ALA A 102 24.84 12.82 -9.41
N SER A 103 24.41 13.71 -8.50
CA SER A 103 23.29 13.46 -7.58
C SER A 103 21.95 13.66 -8.30
N ALA A 104 21.84 14.72 -9.10
CA ALA A 104 20.68 15.03 -9.92
C ALA A 104 20.31 13.84 -10.83
N GLN A 105 21.28 13.30 -11.56
CA GLN A 105 21.08 12.15 -12.44
C GLN A 105 20.49 10.95 -11.68
N ARG A 106 21.06 10.59 -10.52
CA ARG A 106 20.59 9.44 -9.73
C ARG A 106 19.18 9.65 -9.19
N HIS A 107 18.89 10.84 -8.67
CA HIS A 107 17.59 11.16 -8.08
C HIS A 107 16.49 11.21 -9.15
N LEU A 108 16.76 11.86 -10.29
CA LEU A 108 15.81 11.99 -11.39
C LEU A 108 15.60 10.67 -12.14
N GLN A 109 16.65 9.85 -12.33
CA GLN A 109 16.45 8.52 -12.94
C GLN A 109 15.57 7.62 -12.07
N ARG A 110 15.79 7.59 -10.74
CA ARG A 110 14.92 6.84 -9.82
C ARG A 110 13.48 7.36 -9.81
N ALA A 111 13.30 8.67 -9.97
CA ALA A 111 11.98 9.26 -10.12
C ALA A 111 11.31 8.81 -11.42
N ALA A 112 12.04 8.83 -12.54
CA ALA A 112 11.57 8.40 -13.85
C ALA A 112 11.11 6.94 -13.86
N GLU A 113 11.84 6.04 -13.19
CA GLU A 113 11.47 4.62 -13.12
C GLU A 113 10.20 4.35 -12.29
N ALA A 114 9.81 5.29 -11.41
CA ALA A 114 8.74 5.07 -10.43
C ALA A 114 7.49 5.92 -10.66
N ASP A 115 7.57 7.00 -11.44
CA ASP A 115 6.48 7.91 -11.75
C ASP A 115 5.67 7.46 -12.98
N ALA A 116 4.43 7.93 -13.09
CA ALA A 116 3.56 7.67 -14.22
C ALA A 116 3.88 8.55 -15.44
N HIS A 117 4.54 9.69 -15.24
CA HIS A 117 4.93 10.62 -16.31
C HIS A 117 6.46 10.79 -16.33
N PRO A 118 7.20 9.80 -16.87
CA PRO A 118 8.64 9.66 -16.65
C PRO A 118 9.50 10.60 -17.50
N LEU A 119 8.97 11.14 -18.61
CA LEU A 119 9.72 11.91 -19.61
C LEU A 119 10.51 13.07 -19.03
N LEU A 120 9.87 13.92 -18.22
CA LEU A 120 10.52 15.09 -17.64
C LEU A 120 11.73 14.71 -16.80
N TYR A 121 11.63 13.61 -16.05
CA TYR A 121 12.70 13.15 -15.18
C TYR A 121 13.83 12.48 -15.97
N TYR A 122 13.51 11.72 -17.03
CA TYR A 122 14.53 11.18 -17.92
C TYR A 122 15.30 12.28 -18.65
N ILE A 123 14.64 13.32 -19.15
CA ILE A 123 15.32 14.45 -19.80
C ILE A 123 16.24 15.18 -18.81
N GLY A 124 15.76 15.42 -17.58
CA GLY A 124 16.59 16.03 -16.55
C GLY A 124 17.81 15.18 -16.16
N ALA A 125 17.63 13.85 -16.07
CA ALA A 125 18.73 12.91 -15.83
C ALA A 125 19.72 12.86 -17.00
N ALA A 126 19.23 12.85 -18.25
CA ALA A 126 20.05 12.87 -19.46
C ALA A 126 20.86 14.16 -19.55
N ARG A 127 20.25 15.32 -19.28
CA ARG A 127 20.96 16.60 -19.19
C ARG A 127 22.06 16.55 -18.14
N ALA A 128 21.78 16.04 -16.94
CA ALA A 128 22.79 15.90 -15.91
C ALA A 128 23.93 14.94 -16.32
N ALA A 129 23.65 13.88 -17.07
CA ALA A 129 24.68 12.99 -17.63
C ALA A 129 25.54 13.70 -18.70
N ASN A 130 24.91 14.50 -19.57
CA ASN A 130 25.58 15.30 -20.58
C ASN A 130 26.55 16.32 -19.97
N GLU A 131 26.14 17.03 -18.92
CA GLU A 131 27.00 17.98 -18.19
C GLU A 131 28.18 17.30 -17.46
N GLN A 132 28.12 15.99 -17.25
CA GLN A 132 29.23 15.19 -16.73
C GLN A 132 30.17 14.66 -17.84
N GLY A 133 29.88 14.96 -19.11
CA GLY A 133 30.60 14.42 -20.26
C GLY A 133 30.28 12.96 -20.58
N ARG A 134 29.18 12.42 -20.04
CA ARG A 134 28.76 11.03 -20.22
C ARG A 134 27.69 10.91 -21.30
N TYR A 135 28.13 11.07 -22.54
CA TYR A 135 27.23 11.13 -23.70
C TYR A 135 26.50 9.80 -23.94
N GLU A 136 27.18 8.65 -23.79
CA GLU A 136 26.55 7.33 -23.93
C GLU A 136 25.41 7.10 -22.92
N GLU A 137 25.59 7.53 -21.66
CA GLU A 137 24.54 7.45 -20.64
C GLU A 137 23.38 8.41 -20.95
N CYS A 138 23.67 9.59 -21.49
CA CYS A 138 22.65 10.55 -21.92
C CYS A 138 21.76 9.96 -23.03
N ASP A 139 22.37 9.40 -24.08
CA ASP A 139 21.64 8.81 -25.19
C ASP A 139 20.77 7.63 -24.72
N ALA A 140 21.32 6.75 -23.89
CA ALA A 140 20.56 5.64 -23.31
C ALA A 140 19.37 6.11 -22.45
N LEU A 141 19.50 7.22 -21.72
CA LEU A 141 18.40 7.80 -20.94
C LEU A 141 17.33 8.43 -21.83
N LEU A 142 17.72 9.06 -22.94
CA LEU A 142 16.79 9.63 -23.92
C LEU A 142 16.03 8.53 -24.69
N GLU A 143 16.71 7.46 -25.09
CA GLU A 143 16.06 6.28 -25.69
C GLU A 143 15.01 5.69 -24.74
N ARG A 144 15.37 5.46 -23.47
CA ARG A 144 14.41 5.00 -22.45
C ARG A 144 13.23 5.95 -22.27
N ALA A 145 13.45 7.26 -22.40
CA ALA A 145 12.38 8.24 -22.34
C ALA A 145 11.40 8.08 -23.50
N LEU A 146 11.91 7.88 -24.71
CA LEU A 146 11.12 7.67 -25.93
C LEU A 146 10.33 6.36 -25.88
N GLU A 147 10.90 5.30 -25.32
CA GLU A 147 10.20 4.02 -25.13
C GLU A 147 9.05 4.13 -24.12
N ARG A 148 9.26 4.88 -23.03
CA ARG A 148 8.29 4.99 -21.92
C ARG A 148 7.19 6.03 -22.13
N GLN A 149 7.46 7.08 -22.91
CA GLN A 149 6.49 8.14 -23.18
C GLN A 149 5.14 7.64 -23.75
N PRO A 150 5.10 6.82 -24.83
CA PRO A 150 3.83 6.38 -25.39
C PRO A 150 3.03 5.53 -24.40
N GLN A 151 3.70 4.71 -23.57
CA GLN A 151 3.04 3.93 -22.53
C GLN A 151 2.39 4.82 -21.46
N ALA A 152 3.11 5.86 -21.02
CA ALA A 152 2.61 6.82 -20.05
C ALA A 152 1.37 7.58 -20.54
N GLU A 153 1.36 8.00 -21.81
CA GLU A 153 0.21 8.67 -22.43
C GLU A 153 -1.01 7.74 -22.53
N LEU A 154 -0.79 6.48 -22.93
CA LEU A 154 -1.84 5.46 -22.97
C LEU A 154 -2.42 5.17 -21.57
N ASP A 155 -1.56 5.06 -20.55
CA ASP A 155 -1.97 4.88 -19.15
C ASP A 155 -2.81 6.04 -18.63
N GLY A 156 -2.41 7.28 -18.93
CA GLY A 156 -3.16 8.48 -18.56
C GLY A 156 -4.53 8.56 -19.24
N ALA A 157 -4.59 8.22 -20.52
CA ALA A 157 -5.83 8.16 -21.28
C ALA A 157 -6.78 7.06 -20.74
N LEU A 158 -6.25 5.88 -20.39
CA LEU A 158 -7.04 4.82 -19.75
C LEU A 158 -7.65 5.25 -18.43
N GLY A 159 -6.85 5.83 -17.53
CA GLY A 159 -7.35 6.28 -16.23
C GLY A 159 -8.48 7.30 -16.37
N THR A 160 -8.35 8.21 -17.34
CA THR A 160 -9.39 9.20 -17.64
C THR A 160 -10.66 8.54 -18.19
N LEU A 161 -10.52 7.61 -19.15
CA LEU A 161 -11.65 6.90 -19.73
C LEU A 161 -12.35 5.96 -18.73
N GLN A 162 -11.61 5.32 -17.83
CA GLN A 162 -12.17 4.51 -16.76
C GLN A 162 -12.99 5.37 -15.78
N ALA A 163 -12.46 6.53 -15.37
CA ALA A 163 -13.21 7.46 -14.53
C ALA A 163 -14.47 8.00 -15.23
N MET A 164 -14.44 8.17 -16.56
CA MET A 164 -15.63 8.51 -17.35
C MET A 164 -16.63 7.36 -17.42
N ASN A 165 -16.16 6.11 -17.55
CA ASN A 165 -17.01 4.92 -17.56
C ASN A 165 -17.70 4.70 -16.21
N GLU A 166 -17.01 4.92 -15.10
CA GLU A 166 -17.59 4.86 -13.75
C GLU A 166 -18.74 5.86 -13.57
N ARG A 167 -18.63 7.04 -14.18
CA ARG A 167 -19.68 8.08 -14.12
C ARG A 167 -20.81 7.83 -15.11
N HIS A 168 -20.50 7.26 -16.27
CA HIS A 168 -21.44 7.03 -17.37
C HIS A 168 -21.24 5.63 -18.00
N PRO A 169 -21.70 4.55 -17.34
CA PRO A 169 -21.38 3.17 -17.74
C PRO A 169 -21.94 2.75 -19.10
N HIS A 170 -23.00 3.41 -19.56
CA HIS A 170 -23.71 3.07 -20.80
C HIS A 170 -23.38 4.00 -21.98
N ASN A 171 -22.31 4.79 -21.89
CA ASN A 171 -21.96 5.69 -22.99
C ASN A 171 -21.22 4.91 -24.11
N PRO A 172 -21.84 4.71 -25.30
CA PRO A 172 -21.25 3.91 -26.37
C PRO A 172 -19.94 4.52 -26.91
N GLN A 173 -19.73 5.84 -26.78
CA GLN A 173 -18.48 6.48 -27.18
C GLN A 173 -17.33 6.13 -26.23
N VAL A 174 -17.58 6.13 -24.91
CA VAL A 174 -16.57 5.79 -23.89
C VAL A 174 -16.15 4.33 -24.03
N LEU A 175 -17.12 3.43 -24.19
CA LEU A 175 -16.86 2.00 -24.41
C LEU A 175 -16.04 1.74 -25.69
N ARG A 176 -16.32 2.47 -26.78
CA ARG A 176 -15.55 2.38 -28.03
C ARG A 176 -14.11 2.88 -27.88
N GLN A 177 -13.89 3.96 -27.13
CA GLN A 177 -12.54 4.47 -26.88
C GLN A 177 -11.75 3.52 -25.97
N LEU A 178 -12.37 2.97 -24.92
CA LEU A 178 -11.75 1.93 -24.08
C LEU A 178 -11.36 0.69 -24.88
N GLN A 179 -12.25 0.21 -25.76
CA GLN A 179 -11.95 -0.91 -26.66
C GLN A 179 -10.71 -0.64 -27.53
N ARG A 180 -10.64 0.53 -28.18
CA ARG A 180 -9.47 0.89 -29.03
C ARG A 180 -8.19 0.95 -28.22
N LEU A 181 -8.26 1.50 -27.02
CA LEU A 181 -7.10 1.66 -26.15
C LEU A 181 -6.60 0.30 -25.63
N TYR A 182 -7.49 -0.60 -25.20
CA TYR A 182 -7.11 -1.97 -24.83
C TYR A 182 -6.49 -2.74 -26.00
N GLN A 183 -6.98 -2.55 -27.24
CA GLN A 183 -6.35 -3.16 -28.42
C GLN A 183 -4.95 -2.58 -28.71
N GLN A 184 -4.77 -1.27 -28.59
CA GLN A 184 -3.47 -0.62 -28.81
C GLN A 184 -2.43 -1.02 -27.76
N ARG A 185 -2.88 -1.24 -26.52
CA ARG A 185 -2.03 -1.66 -25.41
C ARG A 185 -1.75 -3.18 -25.37
N GLY A 186 -2.58 -3.97 -26.05
CA GLY A 186 -2.50 -5.43 -26.01
C GLY A 186 -3.07 -6.06 -24.73
N ASP A 187 -3.89 -5.32 -23.98
CA ASP A 187 -4.53 -5.80 -22.75
C ASP A 187 -5.79 -6.61 -23.07
N TRP A 188 -5.59 -7.80 -23.64
CA TRP A 188 -6.68 -8.66 -24.12
C TRP A 188 -7.60 -9.17 -23.00
N SER A 189 -7.08 -9.34 -21.79
CA SER A 189 -7.85 -9.80 -20.62
C SER A 189 -8.90 -8.78 -20.16
N ASP A 190 -8.55 -7.50 -20.11
CA ASP A 190 -9.49 -6.42 -19.76
C ASP A 190 -10.45 -6.13 -20.91
N LEU A 191 -10.02 -6.31 -22.17
CA LEU A 191 -10.92 -6.25 -23.31
C LEU A 191 -12.01 -7.34 -23.24
N ILE A 192 -11.65 -8.58 -22.87
CA ILE A 192 -12.61 -9.68 -22.69
C ILE A 192 -13.64 -9.34 -21.62
N ARG A 193 -13.22 -8.70 -20.52
CA ARG A 193 -14.14 -8.24 -19.45
C ARG A 193 -15.09 -7.15 -19.93
N LEU A 194 -14.70 -6.33 -20.91
CA LEU A 194 -15.53 -5.28 -21.50
C LEU A 194 -16.54 -5.79 -22.55
N LEU A 195 -16.34 -6.99 -23.12
CA LEU A 195 -17.21 -7.55 -24.17
C LEU A 195 -18.71 -7.65 -23.81
N PRO A 196 -19.10 -8.06 -22.58
CA PRO A 196 -20.51 -8.12 -22.20
C PRO A 196 -21.19 -6.74 -22.21
N GLU A 197 -20.48 -5.69 -21.83
CA GLU A 197 -20.98 -4.30 -21.83
C GLU A 197 -21.12 -3.78 -23.27
N LEU A 198 -20.11 -4.03 -24.12
CA LEU A 198 -20.17 -3.73 -25.55
C LEU A 198 -21.36 -4.40 -26.26
N ARG A 199 -21.70 -5.63 -25.85
CA ARG A 199 -22.86 -6.38 -26.37
C ARG A 199 -24.19 -5.80 -25.91
N LYS A 200 -24.30 -5.43 -24.63
CA LYS A 200 -25.52 -4.86 -24.04
C LYS A 200 -25.88 -3.52 -24.69
N ASP A 201 -24.88 -2.65 -24.89
CA ASP A 201 -25.09 -1.29 -25.40
C ASP A 201 -25.00 -1.20 -26.93
N LYS A 202 -24.90 -2.35 -27.63
CA LYS A 202 -24.88 -2.46 -29.11
C LYS A 202 -23.88 -1.51 -29.76
N VAL A 203 -22.71 -1.36 -29.16
CA VAL A 203 -21.68 -0.40 -29.58
C VAL A 203 -21.09 -0.78 -30.95
N LEU A 204 -21.12 -2.07 -31.29
CA LEU A 204 -20.61 -2.65 -32.53
C LEU A 204 -21.63 -3.59 -33.20
N PRO A 205 -21.58 -3.76 -34.53
CA PRO A 205 -22.31 -4.80 -35.23
C PRO A 205 -21.99 -6.20 -34.68
N PRO A 206 -22.95 -7.13 -34.66
CA PRO A 206 -22.76 -8.46 -34.07
C PRO A 206 -21.65 -9.28 -34.76
N LYS A 207 -21.40 -9.04 -36.05
CA LYS A 207 -20.32 -9.68 -36.81
C LYS A 207 -18.94 -9.21 -36.33
N GLU A 208 -18.75 -7.90 -36.23
CA GLU A 208 -17.49 -7.29 -35.76
C GLU A 208 -17.20 -7.65 -34.31
N LEU A 209 -18.24 -7.72 -33.46
CA LEU A 209 -18.08 -8.13 -32.07
C LEU A 209 -17.62 -9.60 -31.94
N ALA A 210 -18.13 -10.51 -32.78
CA ALA A 210 -17.75 -11.91 -32.77
C ALA A 210 -16.33 -12.15 -33.32
N GLU A 211 -15.87 -11.34 -34.27
CA GLU A 211 -14.48 -11.33 -34.73
C GLU A 211 -13.54 -10.80 -33.64
N LEU A 212 -13.95 -9.71 -32.98
CA LEU A 212 -13.19 -9.14 -31.88
C LEU A 212 -13.03 -10.12 -30.70
N GLU A 213 -14.10 -10.82 -30.34
CA GLU A 213 -14.09 -11.83 -29.28
C GLU A 213 -13.12 -12.97 -29.63
N ARG A 214 -13.21 -13.54 -30.85
CA ARG A 214 -12.29 -14.59 -31.29
C ARG A 214 -10.83 -14.15 -31.24
N ARG A 215 -10.54 -12.92 -31.70
CA ARG A 215 -9.19 -12.37 -31.67
C ARG A 215 -8.69 -12.16 -30.24
N ALA A 216 -9.50 -11.57 -29.37
CA ALA A 216 -9.13 -11.31 -27.99
C ALA A 216 -8.85 -12.60 -27.21
N TRP A 217 -9.67 -13.64 -27.37
CA TRP A 217 -9.41 -14.95 -26.76
C TRP A 217 -8.18 -15.64 -27.35
N GLY A 218 -7.95 -15.54 -28.66
CA GLY A 218 -6.78 -16.12 -29.33
C GLY A 218 -5.47 -15.53 -28.80
N GLU A 219 -5.35 -14.20 -28.78
CA GLU A 219 -4.15 -13.50 -28.30
C GLU A 219 -3.93 -13.70 -26.80
N ASN A 220 -5.01 -13.73 -26.00
CA ASN A 220 -4.91 -13.97 -24.55
C ASN A 220 -4.41 -15.38 -24.22
N LEU A 221 -4.71 -16.39 -25.05
CA LEU A 221 -4.16 -17.74 -24.90
C LEU A 221 -2.68 -17.83 -25.29
N THR A 222 -2.21 -16.99 -26.22
CA THR A 222 -0.79 -16.99 -26.64
C THR A 222 0.14 -16.30 -25.65
N LEU A 223 -0.40 -15.48 -24.75
CA LEU A 223 0.34 -14.73 -23.73
C LEU A 223 0.40 -15.45 -22.36
N ALA A 224 -0.32 -16.56 -22.19
CA ALA A 224 -0.40 -17.36 -20.96
C ALA A 224 0.57 -18.55 -20.99
#